data_AF-A0A9D0YBP0-F1
#
_entry.id   AF-A0A9D0YBP0-F1
#
_cell.length_a   1.000
_cell.length_b   1.000
_cell.length_c   1.000
_cell.angle_alpha   90.00
_cell.angle_beta   90.00
_cell.angle_gamma   90.00
#
_symmetry.space_group_name_H-M   'P 1'
#
loop_
_entity.id
_entity.type
_entity.pdbx_description
1 polymer ?
#
loop_
_entity_poly.entity_id
_entity_poly.type
_entity_poly.pdbx_seq_one_letter_code
_entity_poly.pdbx_strand_id
1 'polypeptide(L)'
;MVIGLDAKDMIQTALADENVTTSADAVEYGVPAGVVVTDAKTAEAQAEVIKKHSFDRYGRYADMDRDDLNREAYLNGLTLRNSLNMAVMGFGVADLAIGMGAVIVLMGVGTLAFVAPVLLTSPPPRRKRPSLP
;
A
#
# COMPACT_ATOMS: atom_id res chain seq x y z
N MET A 1 10.32 -13.65 -6.39
CA MET A 1 10.95 -12.53 -5.67
C MET A 1 10.10 -11.33 -5.98
N VAL A 2 9.30 -10.84 -5.03
CA VAL A 2 8.37 -9.72 -5.23
C VAL A 2 9.16 -8.45 -4.91
N ILE A 3 9.42 -7.62 -5.91
CA ILE A 3 9.98 -6.28 -5.73
C ILE A 3 8.85 -5.40 -5.17
N GLY A 4 9.13 -4.36 -4.39
CA GLY A 4 8.06 -3.52 -3.80
C GLY A 4 7.05 -2.96 -4.81
N LEU A 5 7.48 -2.73 -6.06
CA LEU A 5 6.61 -2.37 -7.18
C LEU A 5 5.64 -3.50 -7.54
N ASP A 6 6.12 -4.75 -7.62
CA ASP A 6 5.29 -5.93 -7.90
C ASP A 6 4.18 -6.08 -6.85
N ALA A 7 4.45 -5.77 -5.58
CA ALA A 7 3.46 -5.87 -4.51
C ALA A 7 2.30 -4.88 -4.68
N LYS A 8 2.60 -3.64 -5.10
CA LYS A 8 1.58 -2.62 -5.36
C LYS A 8 0.73 -2.97 -6.58
N ASP A 9 1.40 -3.40 -7.65
CA ASP A 9 0.74 -3.80 -8.89
C ASP A 9 -0.15 -5.02 -8.67
N MET A 10 0.29 -6.00 -7.88
CA MET A 10 -0.53 -7.17 -7.51
C MET A 10 -1.84 -6.79 -6.82
N ILE A 11 -1.82 -5.84 -5.88
CA ILE A 11 -3.04 -5.38 -5.19
C ILE A 11 -3.95 -4.64 -6.18
N GLN A 12 -3.37 -3.78 -7.02
CA GLN A 12 -4.12 -3.06 -8.04
C GLN A 12 -4.79 -4.02 -9.04
N THR A 13 -4.08 -5.02 -9.54
CA THR A 13 -4.64 -6.04 -10.45
C THR A 13 -5.74 -6.83 -9.75
N ALA A 14 -5.52 -7.28 -8.51
CA ALA A 14 -6.54 -8.03 -7.77
C ALA A 14 -7.84 -7.21 -7.60
N LEU A 15 -7.73 -5.90 -7.32
CA LEU A 15 -8.92 -5.04 -7.22
C LEU A 15 -9.58 -4.75 -8.57
N ALA A 16 -8.77 -4.59 -9.63
CA ALA A 16 -9.28 -4.37 -10.97
C ALA A 16 -10.03 -5.60 -11.51
N ASP A 17 -9.54 -6.81 -11.21
CA ASP A 17 -10.18 -8.07 -11.59
C ASP A 17 -11.55 -8.26 -10.92
N GLU A 18 -11.71 -7.81 -9.67
CA GLU A 18 -13.00 -7.80 -8.96
C GLU A 18 -13.98 -6.73 -9.48
N ASN A 19 -13.51 -5.80 -10.33
CA ASN A 19 -14.30 -4.76 -10.98
C ASN A 19 -15.24 -3.99 -10.03
N VAL A 20 -14.77 -3.71 -8.82
CA VAL A 20 -15.52 -2.95 -7.81
C VAL A 20 -15.51 -1.48 -8.21
N THR A 21 -16.69 -0.87 -8.34
CA THR A 21 -16.83 0.55 -8.69
C THR A 21 -17.23 1.39 -7.50
N THR A 22 -16.73 2.63 -7.44
CA THR A 22 -17.16 3.59 -6.43
C THR A 22 -18.64 3.95 -6.59
N SER A 23 -19.33 4.01 -5.46
CA SER A 23 -20.72 4.45 -5.37
C SER A 23 -20.90 5.95 -5.62
N ALA A 24 -22.15 6.39 -5.79
CA ALA A 24 -22.50 7.81 -5.97
C ALA A 24 -22.01 8.69 -4.80
N ASP A 25 -22.06 8.18 -3.58
CA ASP A 25 -21.70 8.93 -2.37
C ASP A 25 -20.19 8.99 -2.14
N ALA A 26 -19.38 8.32 -2.96
CA ALA A 26 -17.92 8.39 -2.89
C ALA A 26 -17.39 9.82 -3.13
N VAL A 27 -18.18 10.67 -3.79
CA VAL A 27 -17.88 12.09 -4.02
C VAL A 27 -17.74 12.85 -2.70
N GLU A 28 -18.50 12.49 -1.67
CA GLU A 28 -18.41 13.06 -0.33
C GLU A 28 -17.04 12.78 0.33
N TYR A 29 -16.37 11.72 -0.10
CA TYR A 29 -15.05 11.29 0.36
C TYR A 29 -13.92 11.69 -0.61
N GLY A 30 -14.22 12.58 -1.58
CA GLY A 30 -13.21 13.18 -2.45
C GLY A 30 -12.72 12.29 -3.60
N VAL A 31 -13.56 11.34 -4.04
CA VAL A 31 -13.33 10.45 -5.19
C VAL A 31 -14.52 10.51 -6.14
N PRO A 32 -14.33 10.54 -7.48
CA PRO A 32 -15.45 10.51 -8.42
C PRO A 32 -16.30 9.22 -8.26
N ALA A 33 -17.60 9.33 -8.54
CA ALA A 33 -18.48 8.16 -8.59
C ALA A 33 -18.25 7.35 -9.88
N GLY A 34 -18.47 6.03 -9.80
CA GLY A 34 -18.40 5.11 -10.94
C GLY A 34 -16.99 4.81 -11.44
N VAL A 35 -15.95 5.12 -10.67
CA VAL A 35 -14.56 4.76 -11.01
C VAL A 35 -14.21 3.40 -10.41
N VAL A 36 -13.38 2.63 -11.10
CA VAL A 36 -12.92 1.34 -10.60
C VAL A 36 -11.98 1.56 -9.42
N VAL A 37 -12.22 0.82 -8.33
CA VAL A 37 -11.38 0.84 -7.14
C VAL A 37 -10.05 0.18 -7.49
N THR A 38 -9.00 0.98 -7.63
CA THR A 38 -7.68 0.51 -8.11
C THR A 38 -6.52 1.09 -7.32
N ASP A 39 -6.82 1.88 -6.29
CA ASP A 39 -5.84 2.52 -5.41
C ASP A 39 -6.37 2.63 -3.98
N ALA A 40 -5.50 3.04 -3.05
CA ALA A 40 -5.86 3.17 -1.64
C ALA A 40 -6.99 4.18 -1.41
N LYS A 41 -7.03 5.29 -2.14
CA LYS A 41 -7.98 6.38 -1.91
C LYS A 41 -9.39 5.99 -2.36
N THR A 42 -9.50 5.37 -3.53
CA THR A 42 -10.75 4.81 -4.07
C THR A 42 -11.28 3.68 -3.19
N ALA A 43 -10.39 2.82 -2.66
CA ALA A 43 -10.76 1.75 -1.74
C ALA A 43 -11.27 2.28 -0.39
N GLU A 44 -10.58 3.27 0.18
CA GLU A 44 -10.97 3.93 1.43
C GLU A 44 -12.32 4.63 1.29
N ALA A 45 -12.51 5.41 0.21
CA ALA A 45 -13.78 6.09 -0.06
C ALA A 45 -14.94 5.10 -0.15
N GLN A 46 -14.76 3.99 -0.90
CA GLN A 46 -15.80 2.98 -1.02
C GLN A 46 -16.08 2.27 0.31
N ALA A 47 -15.06 2.00 1.12
CA ALA A 47 -15.20 1.39 2.45
C ALA A 47 -15.98 2.29 3.42
N GLU A 48 -15.75 3.61 3.38
CA GLU A 48 -16.50 4.57 4.20
C GLU A 48 -17.94 4.76 3.72
N VAL A 49 -18.20 4.74 2.41
CA VAL A 49 -19.59 4.74 1.93
C VAL A 49 -20.36 3.51 2.41
N ILE A 50 -19.77 2.31 2.29
CA ILE A 50 -20.41 1.07 2.76
C ILE A 50 -20.73 1.15 4.26
N LYS A 51 -19.80 1.68 5.06
CA LYS A 51 -19.99 1.90 6.49
C LYS A 51 -21.13 2.87 6.78
N LYS A 52 -21.18 4.01 6.09
CA LYS A 52 -22.23 5.02 6.24
C LYS A 52 -23.60 4.41 5.96
N HIS A 53 -23.78 3.77 4.81
CA HIS A 53 -25.05 3.10 4.47
C HIS A 53 -25.42 1.99 5.45
N SER A 54 -24.45 1.22 5.94
CA SER A 54 -24.72 0.16 6.92
C SER A 54 -25.20 0.73 8.25
N PHE A 55 -24.57 1.80 8.73
CA PHE A 55 -24.95 2.47 9.98
C PHE A 55 -26.29 3.21 9.86
N ASP A 56 -26.52 3.90 8.75
CA ASP A 56 -27.75 4.64 8.53
C ASP A 56 -28.96 3.70 8.39
N ARG A 57 -28.75 2.49 7.84
CA ARG A 57 -29.83 1.53 7.59
C ARG A 57 -30.11 0.59 8.77
N TYR A 58 -29.06 0.15 9.46
CA TYR A 58 -29.16 -0.93 10.46
C TYR A 58 -28.60 -0.56 11.83
N GLY A 59 -27.96 0.61 11.97
CA GLY A 59 -27.23 0.98 13.18
C GLY A 59 -25.90 0.21 13.33
N ARG A 60 -25.38 0.12 14.55
CA ARG A 60 -24.15 -0.64 14.81
C ARG A 60 -24.48 -2.12 14.89
N TYR A 61 -23.60 -2.96 14.34
CA TYR A 61 -23.75 -4.42 14.44
C TYR A 61 -23.96 -4.94 15.87
N ALA A 62 -23.36 -4.29 16.88
CA ALA A 62 -23.48 -4.68 18.28
C ALA A 62 -24.89 -4.48 18.85
N ASP A 63 -25.66 -3.57 18.26
CA ASP A 63 -27.01 -3.21 18.69
C ASP A 63 -28.08 -4.03 17.95
N MET A 64 -27.68 -4.84 16.95
CA MET A 64 -28.59 -5.71 16.20
C MET A 64 -28.93 -6.97 16.99
N ASP A 65 -30.21 -7.36 16.95
CA ASP A 65 -30.66 -8.63 17.51
C ASP A 65 -30.01 -9.81 16.77
N ARG A 66 -29.81 -10.93 17.46
CA ARG A 66 -29.11 -12.09 16.90
C ARG A 66 -29.91 -12.78 15.81
N ASP A 67 -31.22 -12.76 15.91
CA ASP A 67 -32.15 -13.42 15.00
C ASP A 67 -32.73 -12.48 13.92
N ASP A 68 -32.16 -11.27 13.78
CA ASP A 68 -32.57 -10.31 12.74
C ASP A 68 -32.24 -10.85 11.34
N LEU A 69 -33.23 -10.87 10.45
CA LEU A 69 -33.09 -11.30 9.05
C LEU A 69 -32.08 -10.43 8.28
N ASN A 70 -31.87 -9.18 8.67
CA ASN A 70 -30.94 -8.25 8.03
C ASN A 70 -29.48 -8.47 8.44
N ARG A 71 -29.23 -9.31 9.44
CA ARG A 71 -27.90 -9.53 10.02
C ARG A 71 -26.94 -10.16 9.03
N GLU A 72 -27.43 -11.04 8.16
CA GLU A 72 -26.65 -11.65 7.08
C GLU A 72 -26.23 -10.63 6.02
N ALA A 73 -27.16 -9.75 5.60
CA ALA A 73 -26.86 -8.66 4.66
C ALA A 73 -25.82 -7.68 5.22
N TYR A 74 -25.91 -7.35 6.51
CA TYR A 74 -24.91 -6.52 7.19
C TYR A 74 -23.53 -7.20 7.19
N LEU A 75 -23.46 -8.50 7.48
CA LEU A 75 -22.19 -9.26 7.50
C LEU A 75 -21.52 -9.30 6.13
N ASN A 76 -22.29 -9.41 5.05
CA ASN A 76 -21.75 -9.32 3.70
C ASN A 76 -21.13 -7.94 3.42
N GLY A 77 -21.83 -6.86 3.79
CA GLY A 77 -21.31 -5.50 3.69
C GLY A 77 -20.05 -5.28 4.54
N LEU A 78 -20.02 -5.82 5.76
CA LEU A 78 -18.86 -5.76 6.65
C LEU A 78 -17.66 -6.51 6.07
N THR A 79 -17.90 -7.66 5.45
CA THR A 79 -16.85 -8.46 4.79
C THR A 79 -16.22 -7.70 3.63
N LEU A 80 -17.04 -7.08 2.77
CA LEU A 80 -16.56 -6.26 1.65
C LEU A 80 -15.79 -5.03 2.15
N ARG A 81 -16.29 -4.36 3.20
CA ARG A 81 -15.57 -3.26 3.84
C ARG A 81 -14.23 -3.71 4.42
N ASN A 82 -14.17 -4.89 5.02
CA ASN A 82 -12.95 -5.44 5.59
C ASN A 82 -11.91 -5.74 4.51
N SER A 83 -12.31 -6.35 3.39
CA SER A 83 -11.39 -6.60 2.27
C SER A 83 -10.86 -5.29 1.66
N LEU A 84 -11.71 -4.28 1.49
CA LEU A 84 -11.29 -2.94 1.04
C LEU A 84 -10.29 -2.28 2.01
N ASN A 85 -10.53 -2.36 3.32
CA ASN A 85 -9.59 -1.83 4.32
C ASN A 85 -8.25 -2.58 4.34
N MET A 86 -8.27 -3.90 4.13
CA MET A 86 -7.05 -4.68 3.97
C MET A 86 -6.29 -4.27 2.71
N ALA A 87 -6.98 -3.91 1.63
CA ALA A 87 -6.35 -3.37 0.42
C ALA A 87 -5.71 -1.99 0.68
N VAL A 88 -6.40 -1.08 1.40
CA VAL A 88 -5.83 0.22 1.82
C VAL A 88 -4.54 0.01 2.62
N MET A 89 -4.57 -0.88 3.61
CA MET A 89 -3.38 -1.22 4.39
C MET A 89 -2.27 -1.82 3.52
N GLY A 90 -2.63 -2.71 2.58
CA GLY A 90 -1.70 -3.33 1.66
C GLY A 90 -0.98 -2.32 0.78
N PHE A 91 -1.70 -1.35 0.21
CA PHE A 91 -1.11 -0.24 -0.53
C PHE A 91 -0.16 0.60 0.33
N GLY A 92 -0.55 0.92 1.56
CA GLY A 92 0.31 1.67 2.50
C GLY A 92 1.62 0.93 2.83
N VAL A 93 1.56 -0.39 3.02
CA VAL A 93 2.75 -1.21 3.26
C VAL A 93 3.62 -1.30 2.00
N ALA A 94 3.02 -1.44 0.82
CA ALA A 94 3.75 -1.45 -0.46
C ALA A 94 4.50 -0.13 -0.70
N ASP A 95 3.85 1.01 -0.45
CA ASP A 95 4.46 2.33 -0.57
C ASP A 95 5.63 2.51 0.42
N LEU A 96 5.49 2.03 1.66
CA LEU A 96 6.59 2.02 2.64
C LEU A 96 7.77 1.17 2.16
N ALA A 97 7.51 -0.02 1.61
CA ALA A 97 8.54 -0.91 1.11
C ALA A 97 9.30 -0.29 -0.09
N ILE A 98 8.59 0.34 -1.02
CA ILE A 98 9.18 1.08 -2.14
C ILE A 98 10.03 2.24 -1.60
N GLY A 99 9.51 3.02 -0.66
CA GLY A 99 10.23 4.14 -0.04
C GLY A 99 11.52 3.71 0.64
N MET A 100 11.49 2.61 1.39
CA MET A 100 12.68 2.06 2.05
C MET A 100 13.71 1.55 1.04
N GLY A 101 13.26 0.86 -0.01
CA GLY A 101 14.13 0.43 -1.11
C GLY A 101 14.83 1.61 -1.79
N ALA A 102 14.11 2.70 -2.03
CA ALA A 102 14.67 3.92 -2.60
C ALA A 102 15.76 4.53 -1.71
N VAL A 103 15.56 4.59 -0.38
CA VAL A 103 16.57 5.08 0.56
C VAL A 103 17.86 4.24 0.51
N ILE A 104 17.74 2.91 0.46
CA ILE A 104 18.90 2.00 0.36
C ILE A 104 19.66 2.25 -0.95
N VAL A 105 18.95 2.38 -2.07
CA VAL A 105 19.57 2.67 -3.37
C VAL A 105 20.30 4.02 -3.34
N LEU A 106 19.68 5.06 -2.76
CA LEU A 106 20.30 6.38 -2.61
C LEU A 106 21.59 6.32 -1.78
N MET A 107 21.60 5.57 -0.69
CA MET A 107 22.81 5.37 0.13
C MET A 107 23.90 4.62 -0.64
N GLY A 108 23.54 3.58 -1.40
CA GLY A 108 24.47 2.82 -2.23
C GLY A 108 25.11 3.66 -3.34
N VAL A 109 24.27 4.38 -4.11
CA VAL A 109 24.73 5.29 -5.17
C VAL A 109 25.58 6.41 -4.59
N GLY A 110 25.17 6.99 -3.46
CA GLY A 110 25.96 8.01 -2.77
C GLY A 110 27.36 7.48 -2.39
N THR A 111 27.43 6.29 -1.81
CA THR A 111 28.71 5.68 -1.44
C THR A 111 29.60 5.46 -2.66
N LEU A 112 29.05 4.92 -3.77
CA LEU A 112 29.82 4.74 -5.01
C LEU A 112 30.27 6.08 -5.60
N ALA A 113 29.40 7.09 -5.64
CA ALA A 113 29.71 8.39 -6.19
C ALA A 113 30.79 9.14 -5.41
N PHE A 114 30.83 9.01 -4.08
CA PHE A 114 31.79 9.72 -3.23
C PHE A 114 33.08 8.93 -2.94
N VAL A 115 33.02 7.60 -2.78
CA VAL A 115 34.18 6.78 -2.38
C VAL A 115 35.02 6.34 -3.58
N ALA A 116 34.40 6.03 -4.72
CA ALA A 116 35.14 5.56 -5.91
C ALA A 116 36.14 6.60 -6.47
N PRO A 117 35.82 7.91 -6.56
CA PRO A 117 36.79 8.91 -7.02
C PRO A 117 37.99 9.06 -6.07
N VAL A 118 37.77 8.91 -4.76
CA VAL A 118 38.83 9.01 -3.75
C VAL A 118 39.82 7.86 -3.87
N LEU A 119 39.33 6.63 -4.10
CA LEU A 119 40.20 5.46 -4.29
C LEU A 119 40.99 5.52 -5.60
N LEU A 120 40.39 6.04 -6.68
CA LEU A 120 41.05 6.20 -7.97
C LEU A 120 42.12 7.30 -7.98
N THR A 121 41.95 8.34 -7.17
CA THR A 121 42.90 9.47 -7.09
C THR A 121 43.97 9.28 -6.02
N SER A 122 43.87 8.24 -5.18
CA SER A 122 44.83 7.95 -4.12
C SER A 122 46.12 7.34 -4.67
N PRO A 123 47.31 7.87 -4.31
CA PRO A 123 48.59 7.29 -4.76
C PRO A 123 48.79 5.88 -4.18
N PRO A 124 49.42 4.95 -4.94
CA PRO A 124 49.56 3.57 -4.51
C PRO A 124 50.35 3.46 -3.20
N PRO A 125 49.97 2.56 -2.28
CA PRO A 125 50.67 2.38 -1.02
C PRO A 125 52.13 2.02 -1.28
N ARG A 126 53.07 2.80 -0.73
CA ARG A 126 54.51 2.52 -0.79
C ARG A 126 54.76 1.14 -0.17
N ARG A 127 55.10 0.14 -1.00
CA ARG A 127 55.64 -1.15 -0.53
C ARG A 127 56.87 -0.84 0.34
N LYS A 128 56.78 -1.10 1.65
CA LYS A 128 57.97 -1.15 2.50
C LYS A 128 58.86 -2.26 1.93
N ARG A 129 60.00 -1.89 1.33
CA ARG A 129 61.03 -2.87 0.95
C ARG A 129 61.49 -3.57 2.23
N PRO A 130 61.54 -4.90 2.28
CA PRO A 130 62.21 -5.60 3.37
C PRO A 130 63.68 -5.16 3.34
N SER A 131 64.19 -4.68 4.47
CA SER A 131 65.62 -4.50 4.66
C SER A 131 66.27 -5.89 4.61
N LEU A 132 67.02 -6.16 3.54
CA LEU A 132 67.87 -7.34 3.46
C LEU A 132 68.95 -7.24 4.57
N PRO A 133 69.22 -8.33 5.30
CA PRO A 133 70.30 -8.39 6.29
C PRO A 133 71.68 -8.33 5.66
#